data_AF-Q2USE1-F1
#
_entry.id   AF-Q2USE1-F1
#
_cell.length_a   1.000
_cell.length_b   1.000
_cell.length_c   1.000
_cell.angle_alpha   90.00
_cell.angle_beta   90.00
_cell.angle_gamma   90.00
#
_symmetry.space_group_name_H-M   'P 1'
#
loop_
_entity.id
_entity.type
_entity.pdbx_description
1 polymer ?
#
loop_
_entity_poly.entity_id
_entity_poly.type
_entity_poly.pdbx_seq_one_letter_code
_entity_poly.pdbx_strand_id
1 'polypeptide(L)'
;MASKEGTAGQAFGPVLAAVATMQGNVSRTEKAHAHEFLEKFQKSVEAWTITHELLQSPDVPVEAKLFAATTLKGKVKRSMIMFDLDQLPAESVPALRDSVMNLLVAFASGPRPIQTQLCVCLASLAIQMTGWKDVLATVGSALGSNAGDCVLEFLRILPEEVTEGRKINLSEDDLILRTKELLEDNAEQVMHLLIQYAQSSRMYTFLKAFTTHSIHILKFIPILATASTNPRLLDCITSWMREIPASKIVESPLLDVILKALDDDVSFEAAVESVCTLYRDTREVDDSLPIIQTLYPRLMSLRPKIAEAAEAEDMDAFRGITRLFAEAGESWVVLIARLPSDFRGLVEAVLECCARDWERDAVSLTFVFWYELKQYVTLERYADARVSYSDVFSKLVDVMVKHLEYPRPEEVVPSS
;
A
#
# COMPACT_ATOMS: atom_id res chain seq x y z
N MET A 1 -9.15 2.95 -48.64
CA MET A 1 -9.08 3.18 -47.18
C MET A 1 -7.80 2.54 -46.61
N ALA A 2 -6.62 2.92 -47.08
CA ALA A 2 -5.36 2.23 -46.71
C ALA A 2 -4.16 3.20 -46.53
N SER A 3 -4.40 4.39 -45.99
CA SER A 3 -3.36 5.44 -45.94
C SER A 3 -3.27 6.22 -44.62
N LYS A 4 -3.94 5.78 -43.54
CA LYS A 4 -3.77 6.38 -42.20
C LYS A 4 -2.98 5.51 -41.20
N GLU A 5 -2.92 4.19 -41.40
CA GLU A 5 -2.21 3.30 -40.47
C GLU A 5 -0.68 3.32 -40.64
N GLY A 6 -0.16 3.60 -41.85
CA GLY A 6 1.28 3.60 -42.13
C GLY A 6 2.07 4.81 -41.62
N THR A 7 1.41 5.94 -41.34
CA THR A 7 2.06 7.18 -40.89
C THR A 7 2.26 7.23 -39.38
N ALA A 8 1.38 6.60 -38.59
CA ALA A 8 1.49 6.59 -37.13
C ALA A 8 2.73 5.81 -36.66
N GLY A 9 3.02 4.66 -37.26
CA GLY A 9 4.20 3.86 -36.93
C GLY A 9 5.56 4.53 -37.22
N GLN A 10 5.59 5.57 -38.07
CA GLN A 10 6.82 6.32 -38.37
C GLN A 10 7.15 7.38 -37.31
N ALA A 11 6.15 7.95 -36.63
CA ALA A 11 6.34 9.08 -35.71
C ALA A 11 7.04 8.67 -34.40
N PHE A 12 6.77 7.46 -33.89
CA PHE A 12 7.33 6.96 -32.64
C PHE A 12 8.35 5.82 -32.80
N GLY A 13 8.71 5.48 -34.04
CA GLY A 13 9.74 4.48 -34.34
C GLY A 13 11.07 4.68 -33.58
N PRO A 14 11.62 5.91 -33.50
CA PRO A 14 12.83 6.17 -32.72
C PRO A 14 12.68 5.90 -31.23
N VAL A 15 11.50 6.19 -30.66
CA VAL A 15 11.18 5.94 -29.25
C VAL A 15 11.09 4.44 -29.00
N LEU A 16 10.42 3.69 -29.88
CA LEU A 16 10.34 2.22 -29.78
C LEU A 16 11.72 1.57 -29.85
N ALA A 17 12.56 2.00 -30.79
CA ALA A 17 13.92 1.48 -30.93
C ALA A 17 14.79 1.76 -29.69
N ALA A 18 14.68 2.96 -29.12
CA ALA A 18 15.40 3.33 -27.91
C ALA A 18 14.91 2.54 -26.68
N VAL A 19 13.60 2.34 -26.53
CA VAL A 19 13.04 1.49 -25.45
C VAL A 19 13.50 0.04 -25.62
N ALA A 20 13.43 -0.52 -26.82
CA ALA A 20 13.90 -1.87 -27.10
C ALA A 20 15.40 -2.03 -26.80
N THR A 21 16.23 -1.04 -27.13
CA THR A 21 17.67 -1.00 -26.81
C THR A 21 17.92 -1.05 -25.29
N MET A 22 17.11 -0.35 -24.49
CA MET A 22 17.24 -0.39 -23.03
C MET A 22 17.01 -1.79 -22.45
N GLN A 23 16.12 -2.57 -23.08
CA GLN A 23 15.74 -3.91 -22.65
C GLN A 23 16.60 -5.02 -23.25
N GLY A 24 17.20 -4.75 -24.40
CA GLY A 24 18.08 -5.69 -25.09
C GLY A 24 19.40 -5.95 -24.35
N ASN A 25 20.04 -7.06 -24.70
CA ASN A 25 21.40 -7.37 -24.27
C ASN A 25 22.43 -6.72 -25.20
N VAL A 26 22.56 -5.40 -25.09
CA VAL A 26 23.43 -4.55 -25.91
C VAL A 26 24.54 -3.89 -25.07
N SER A 27 25.51 -3.27 -25.74
CA SER A 27 26.65 -2.62 -25.07
C SER A 27 26.22 -1.52 -24.10
N ARG A 28 27.00 -1.29 -23.03
CA ARG A 28 26.73 -0.24 -22.04
C ARG A 28 26.66 1.15 -22.67
N THR A 29 27.47 1.39 -23.69
CA THR A 29 27.49 2.61 -24.51
C THR A 29 26.20 2.82 -25.28
N GLU A 30 25.65 1.78 -25.90
CA GLU A 30 24.36 1.88 -26.60
C GLU A 30 23.21 2.16 -25.62
N LYS A 31 23.20 1.52 -24.45
CA LYS A 31 22.22 1.83 -23.40
C LYS A 31 22.34 3.28 -22.91
N ALA A 32 23.56 3.80 -22.79
CA ALA A 32 23.77 5.21 -22.39
C ALA A 32 23.19 6.19 -23.42
N HIS A 33 23.43 5.96 -24.72
CA HIS A 33 22.88 6.80 -25.78
C HIS A 33 21.35 6.71 -25.86
N ALA A 34 20.78 5.50 -25.73
CA ALA A 34 19.33 5.31 -25.69
C ALA A 34 18.71 6.01 -24.48
N HIS A 35 19.34 5.92 -23.31
CA HIS A 35 18.88 6.61 -22.11
C HIS A 35 18.89 8.14 -22.28
N GLU A 36 19.98 8.71 -22.79
CA GLU A 36 20.08 10.15 -23.04
C GLU A 36 19.02 10.64 -24.05
N PHE A 37 18.78 9.86 -25.10
CA PHE A 37 17.70 10.15 -26.06
C PHE A 37 16.33 10.16 -25.39
N LEU A 38 16.00 9.12 -24.61
CA LEU A 38 14.71 9.02 -23.92
C LEU A 38 14.55 10.14 -22.90
N GLU A 39 15.61 10.53 -22.19
CA GLU A 39 15.57 11.65 -21.24
C GLU A 39 15.28 12.99 -21.95
N LYS A 40 15.91 13.24 -23.11
CA LYS A 40 15.63 14.42 -23.95
C LYS A 40 14.19 14.39 -24.47
N PHE A 41 13.73 13.25 -24.96
CA PHE A 41 12.36 13.05 -25.42
C PHE A 41 11.34 13.34 -24.31
N GLN A 42 11.55 12.81 -23.10
CA GLN A 42 10.66 13.08 -21.96
C GLN A 42 10.52 14.57 -21.62
N LYS A 43 11.49 15.40 -21.99
CA LYS A 43 11.46 16.86 -21.81
C LYS A 43 10.81 17.59 -23.01
N SER A 44 10.77 16.99 -24.20
CA SER A 44 10.31 17.64 -25.44
C SER A 44 8.78 17.80 -25.55
N VAL A 45 8.30 18.76 -26.34
CA VAL A 45 6.85 19.04 -26.48
C VAL A 45 6.12 17.89 -27.18
N GLU A 46 6.77 17.25 -28.15
CA GLU A 46 6.22 16.15 -28.95
C GLU A 46 5.86 14.92 -28.11
N ALA A 47 6.48 14.76 -26.94
CA ALA A 47 6.20 13.66 -26.04
C ALA A 47 4.75 13.65 -25.53
N TRP A 48 4.04 14.78 -25.49
CA TRP A 48 2.60 14.79 -25.18
C TRP A 48 1.80 13.95 -26.20
N THR A 49 1.98 14.23 -27.49
CA THR A 49 1.26 13.55 -28.56
C THR A 49 1.74 12.11 -28.74
N ILE A 50 3.06 11.91 -28.78
CA ILE A 50 3.65 10.59 -29.06
C ILE A 50 3.32 9.58 -27.96
N THR A 51 3.34 9.98 -26.68
CA THR A 51 2.98 9.05 -25.60
C THR A 51 1.52 8.65 -25.64
N HIS A 52 0.63 9.58 -26.01
CA HIS A 52 -0.78 9.28 -26.20
C HIS A 52 -1.01 8.30 -27.36
N GLU A 53 -0.36 8.52 -28.51
CA GLU A 53 -0.43 7.62 -29.67
C GLU A 53 0.12 6.22 -29.33
N LEU A 54 1.24 6.13 -28.60
CA LEU A 54 1.82 4.86 -28.15
C LEU A 54 0.86 4.07 -27.26
N LEU A 55 0.15 4.75 -26.36
CA LEU A 55 -0.80 4.11 -25.44
C LEU A 55 -2.06 3.62 -26.15
N GLN A 56 -2.54 4.34 -27.17
CA GLN A 56 -3.72 3.97 -27.94
C GLN A 56 -3.44 2.89 -29.00
N SER A 57 -2.19 2.75 -29.44
CA SER A 57 -1.84 1.79 -30.47
C SER A 57 -1.94 0.34 -29.97
N PRO A 58 -2.66 -0.56 -30.67
CA PRO A 58 -2.81 -1.94 -30.26
C PRO A 58 -1.48 -2.71 -30.34
N ASP A 59 -0.68 -2.48 -31.38
CA ASP A 59 0.50 -3.27 -31.74
C ASP A 59 1.81 -2.84 -31.06
N VAL A 60 1.72 -1.98 -30.03
CA VAL A 60 2.87 -1.51 -29.27
C VAL A 60 3.14 -2.43 -28.08
N PRO A 61 4.41 -2.87 -27.86
CA PRO A 61 4.79 -3.69 -26.70
C PRO A 61 4.42 -3.03 -25.37
N VAL A 62 4.13 -3.87 -24.36
CA VAL A 62 3.72 -3.42 -23.02
C VAL A 62 4.77 -2.51 -22.39
N GLU A 63 6.03 -2.76 -22.68
CA GLU A 63 7.19 -2.04 -22.18
C GLU A 63 7.24 -0.61 -22.72
N ALA A 64 6.94 -0.44 -24.01
CA ALA A 64 6.83 0.87 -24.63
C ALA A 64 5.57 1.63 -24.15
N LYS A 65 4.46 0.91 -23.92
CA LYS A 65 3.26 1.49 -23.28
C LYS A 65 3.55 1.94 -21.85
N LEU A 66 4.31 1.17 -21.08
CA LEU A 66 4.74 1.55 -19.74
C LEU A 66 5.63 2.79 -19.78
N PHE A 67 6.62 2.83 -20.67
CA PHE A 67 7.45 4.02 -20.87
C PHE A 67 6.61 5.24 -21.22
N ALA A 68 5.60 5.08 -22.10
CA ALA A 68 4.70 6.15 -22.47
C ALA A 68 3.86 6.65 -21.28
N ALA A 69 3.28 5.75 -20.49
CA ALA A 69 2.52 6.11 -19.29
C ALA A 69 3.41 6.79 -18.22
N THR A 70 4.62 6.29 -17.99
CA THR A 70 5.59 6.91 -17.07
C THR A 70 6.02 8.30 -17.56
N THR A 71 6.21 8.45 -18.87
CA THR A 71 6.56 9.74 -19.47
C THR A 71 5.41 10.72 -19.33
N LEU A 72 4.17 10.30 -19.62
CA LEU A 72 2.98 11.14 -19.47
C LEU A 72 2.82 11.62 -18.02
N LYS A 73 2.99 10.73 -17.03
CA LYS A 73 3.04 11.09 -15.60
C LYS A 73 4.10 12.15 -15.31
N GLY A 74 5.31 11.93 -15.81
CA GLY A 74 6.42 12.85 -15.66
C GLY A 74 6.15 14.22 -16.29
N LYS A 75 5.50 14.26 -17.47
CA LYS A 75 5.13 15.49 -18.15
C LYS A 75 4.02 16.24 -17.42
N VAL A 76 2.96 15.54 -17.02
CA VAL A 76 1.86 16.09 -16.21
C VAL A 76 2.46 16.74 -14.97
N LYS A 77 3.19 15.99 -14.13
CA LYS A 77 3.84 16.56 -12.93
C LYS A 77 4.79 17.70 -13.26
N ARG A 78 5.66 17.60 -14.28
CA ARG A 78 6.67 18.62 -14.58
C ARG A 78 6.09 19.91 -15.15
N SER A 79 5.23 19.82 -16.15
CA SER A 79 4.59 20.98 -16.80
C SER A 79 3.77 21.78 -15.78
N MET A 80 3.12 21.05 -14.88
CA MET A 80 2.44 21.58 -13.72
C MET A 80 3.36 22.29 -12.70
N ILE A 81 4.50 21.69 -12.37
CA ILE A 81 5.45 22.24 -11.40
C ILE A 81 6.10 23.54 -11.88
N MET A 82 6.43 23.63 -13.16
CA MET A 82 7.27 24.69 -13.70
C MET A 82 6.50 25.93 -14.16
N PHE A 83 5.19 26.05 -13.87
CA PHE A 83 4.31 27.06 -14.49
C PHE A 83 4.38 27.07 -16.03
N ASP A 84 4.77 25.95 -16.64
CA ASP A 84 4.80 25.76 -18.10
C ASP A 84 3.37 25.53 -18.67
N LEU A 85 2.37 26.12 -18.02
CA LEU A 85 1.03 26.34 -18.61
C LEU A 85 1.12 27.26 -19.84
N ASP A 86 2.24 27.93 -20.08
CA ASP A 86 2.52 28.59 -21.35
C ASP A 86 2.69 27.59 -22.52
N GLN A 87 2.92 26.30 -22.26
CA GLN A 87 2.96 25.24 -23.30
C GLN A 87 1.61 24.56 -23.55
N LEU A 88 0.65 24.68 -22.63
CA LEU A 88 -0.69 24.12 -22.75
C LEU A 88 -1.71 25.17 -22.33
N PRO A 89 -2.45 25.78 -23.27
CA PRO A 89 -3.50 26.75 -22.96
C PRO A 89 -4.40 26.22 -21.85
N ALA A 90 -4.83 27.05 -20.89
CA ALA A 90 -5.70 26.62 -19.79
C ALA A 90 -6.97 25.88 -20.27
N GLU A 91 -7.43 26.18 -21.48
CA GLU A 91 -8.55 25.52 -22.18
C GLU A 91 -8.27 24.05 -22.58
N SER A 92 -7.00 23.65 -22.70
CA SER A 92 -6.58 22.30 -23.10
C SER A 92 -6.50 21.32 -21.92
N VAL A 93 -6.49 21.83 -20.68
CA VAL A 93 -6.35 20.99 -19.48
C VAL A 93 -7.55 20.06 -19.27
N PRO A 94 -8.82 20.49 -19.45
CA PRO A 94 -9.96 19.57 -19.44
C PRO A 94 -9.87 18.49 -20.52
N ALA A 95 -9.41 18.83 -21.73
CA ALA A 95 -9.24 17.86 -22.80
C ALA A 95 -8.14 16.82 -22.47
N LEU A 96 -7.06 17.26 -21.81
CA LEU A 96 -6.02 16.36 -21.30
C LEU A 96 -6.57 15.43 -20.22
N ARG A 97 -7.36 15.95 -19.26
CA ARG A 97 -8.04 15.14 -18.24
C ARG A 97 -8.88 14.05 -18.89
N ASP A 98 -9.73 14.41 -19.84
CA ASP A 98 -10.63 13.47 -20.50
C ASP A 98 -9.86 12.43 -21.34
N SER A 99 -8.77 12.84 -21.97
CA SER A 99 -7.83 11.96 -22.67
C SER A 99 -7.19 10.93 -21.73
N VAL A 100 -6.63 11.36 -20.59
CA VAL A 100 -6.05 10.44 -19.60
C VAL A 100 -7.11 9.53 -18.99
N MET A 101 -8.32 10.04 -18.76
CA MET A 101 -9.45 9.23 -18.28
C MET A 101 -9.81 8.13 -19.27
N ASN A 102 -9.90 8.45 -20.57
CA ASN A 102 -10.18 7.47 -21.61
C ASN A 102 -9.07 6.41 -21.72
N LEU A 103 -7.80 6.81 -21.55
CA LEU A 103 -6.69 5.87 -21.45
C LEU A 103 -6.85 4.96 -20.23
N LEU A 104 -7.19 5.49 -19.05
CA LEU A 104 -7.39 4.68 -17.86
C LEU A 104 -8.52 3.65 -18.06
N VAL A 105 -9.63 4.05 -18.68
CA VAL A 105 -10.73 3.14 -19.03
C VAL A 105 -10.27 2.05 -19.98
N ALA A 106 -9.48 2.39 -21.02
CA ALA A 106 -8.93 1.40 -21.95
C ALA A 106 -7.97 0.41 -21.27
N PHE A 107 -7.24 0.85 -20.25
CA PHE A 107 -6.30 0.04 -19.47
C PHE A 107 -6.89 -0.51 -18.17
N ALA A 108 -8.20 -0.39 -17.92
CA ALA A 108 -8.83 -0.80 -16.66
C ALA A 108 -8.66 -2.30 -16.35
N SER A 109 -8.54 -3.14 -17.39
CA SER A 109 -8.19 -4.57 -17.28
C SER A 109 -6.80 -4.89 -17.82
N GLY A 110 -5.98 -3.87 -18.06
CA GLY A 110 -4.61 -3.98 -18.58
C GLY A 110 -3.54 -4.22 -17.51
N PRO A 111 -2.25 -4.11 -17.88
CA PRO A 111 -1.13 -4.32 -16.95
C PRO A 111 -1.13 -3.31 -15.80
N ARG A 112 -1.06 -3.80 -14.54
CA ARG A 112 -1.08 -2.98 -13.32
C ARG A 112 -0.10 -1.81 -13.34
N PRO A 113 1.18 -1.95 -13.77
CA PRO A 113 2.11 -0.82 -13.77
C PRO A 113 1.62 0.37 -14.61
N ILE A 114 0.93 0.11 -15.73
CA ILE A 114 0.36 1.15 -16.60
C ILE A 114 -0.82 1.83 -15.90
N GLN A 115 -1.71 1.05 -15.28
CA GLN A 115 -2.84 1.57 -14.48
C GLN A 115 -2.34 2.53 -13.40
N THR A 116 -1.38 2.10 -12.58
CA THR A 116 -0.78 2.91 -11.51
C THR A 116 -0.23 4.22 -12.06
N GLN A 117 0.52 4.20 -13.19
CA GLN A 117 1.02 5.45 -13.78
C GLN A 117 -0.10 6.41 -14.21
N LEU A 118 -1.17 5.89 -14.82
CA LEU A 118 -2.32 6.70 -15.26
C LEU A 118 -3.14 7.23 -14.07
N CYS A 119 -3.31 6.44 -13.01
CA CYS A 119 -3.93 6.89 -11.76
C CYS A 119 -3.13 8.03 -11.12
N VAL A 120 -1.79 7.94 -11.08
CA VAL A 120 -0.95 9.04 -10.58
C VAL A 120 -1.07 10.29 -11.48
N CYS A 121 -1.19 10.14 -12.80
CA CYS A 121 -1.45 11.27 -13.71
C CYS A 121 -2.76 11.97 -13.34
N LEU A 122 -3.84 11.20 -13.15
CA LEU A 122 -5.14 11.74 -12.81
C LEU A 122 -5.17 12.36 -11.42
N ALA A 123 -4.51 11.76 -10.43
CA ALA A 123 -4.39 12.34 -9.09
C ALA A 123 -3.63 13.67 -9.14
N SER A 124 -2.55 13.75 -9.92
CA SER A 124 -1.81 15.00 -10.12
C SER A 124 -2.66 16.09 -10.79
N LEU A 125 -3.46 15.72 -11.81
CA LEU A 125 -4.43 16.61 -12.45
C LEU A 125 -5.51 17.05 -11.46
N ALA A 126 -6.05 16.13 -10.66
CA ALA A 126 -7.08 16.41 -9.67
C ALA A 126 -6.57 17.42 -8.65
N ILE A 127 -5.35 17.28 -8.12
CA ILE A 127 -4.78 18.23 -7.16
C ILE A 127 -4.77 19.65 -7.71
N GLN A 128 -4.39 19.83 -8.98
CA GLN A 128 -4.09 21.15 -9.53
C GLN A 128 -5.24 21.80 -10.30
N MET A 129 -6.15 20.99 -10.86
CA MET A 129 -7.38 21.49 -11.47
C MET A 129 -8.36 21.90 -10.37
N THR A 130 -8.14 23.06 -9.75
CA THR A 130 -8.95 23.55 -8.64
C THR A 130 -10.44 23.73 -8.99
N GLY A 131 -10.77 23.86 -10.28
CA GLY A 131 -12.15 23.86 -10.80
C GLY A 131 -12.81 22.48 -10.95
N TRP A 132 -12.06 21.38 -10.83
CA TRP A 132 -12.57 20.01 -10.89
C TRP A 132 -13.00 19.56 -9.48
N LYS A 133 -14.28 19.74 -9.19
CA LYS A 133 -14.88 19.51 -7.86
C LYS A 133 -15.43 18.10 -7.65
N ASP A 134 -15.77 17.40 -8.72
CA ASP A 134 -16.45 16.10 -8.73
C ASP A 134 -15.50 14.96 -9.14
N VAL A 135 -14.25 15.00 -8.68
CA VAL A 135 -13.17 14.07 -9.09
C VAL A 135 -13.56 12.60 -8.90
N LEU A 136 -13.92 12.22 -7.67
CA LEU A 136 -14.24 10.82 -7.35
C LEU A 136 -15.48 10.32 -8.11
N ALA A 137 -16.49 11.17 -8.24
CA ALA A 137 -17.70 10.86 -9.00
C ALA A 137 -17.40 10.68 -10.50
N THR A 138 -16.58 11.56 -11.07
CA THR A 138 -16.17 11.50 -12.49
C THR A 138 -15.38 10.23 -12.76
N VAL A 139 -14.36 9.92 -11.93
CA VAL A 139 -13.51 8.72 -12.08
C VAL A 139 -14.33 7.45 -11.88
N GLY A 140 -15.15 7.39 -10.83
CA GLY A 140 -16.01 6.24 -10.54
C GLY A 140 -17.02 5.97 -11.65
N SER A 141 -17.64 7.02 -12.21
CA SER A 141 -18.57 6.91 -13.33
C SER A 141 -17.89 6.43 -14.62
N ALA A 142 -16.69 6.94 -14.92
CA ALA A 142 -15.94 6.57 -16.11
C ALA A 142 -15.50 5.10 -16.11
N LEU A 143 -15.03 4.59 -14.96
CA LEU A 143 -14.58 3.21 -14.81
C LEU A 143 -15.75 2.22 -14.68
N GLY A 144 -16.89 2.66 -14.14
CA GLY A 144 -18.09 1.84 -13.98
C GLY A 144 -17.93 0.66 -13.01
N SER A 145 -18.94 -0.19 -12.92
CA SER A 145 -19.00 -1.29 -11.95
C SER A 145 -18.00 -2.43 -12.21
N ASN A 146 -17.45 -2.52 -13.41
CA ASN A 146 -16.64 -3.67 -13.85
C ASN A 146 -15.13 -3.45 -13.64
N ALA A 147 -14.72 -2.24 -13.24
CA ALA A 147 -13.33 -1.86 -13.03
C ALA A 147 -13.04 -1.50 -11.56
N GLY A 148 -13.66 -2.23 -10.62
CA GLY A 148 -13.52 -1.98 -9.18
C GLY A 148 -12.07 -1.91 -8.70
N ASP A 149 -11.21 -2.80 -9.21
CA ASP A 149 -9.78 -2.82 -8.85
C ASP A 149 -9.00 -1.60 -9.36
N CYS A 150 -9.43 -0.99 -10.46
CA CYS A 150 -8.84 0.24 -10.99
C CYS A 150 -9.31 1.46 -10.19
N VAL A 151 -10.57 1.46 -9.74
CA VAL A 151 -11.09 2.49 -8.81
C VAL A 151 -10.34 2.43 -7.48
N LEU A 152 -10.14 1.23 -6.92
CA LEU A 152 -9.36 1.04 -5.68
C LEU A 152 -7.92 1.53 -5.85
N GLU A 153 -7.27 1.25 -6.97
CA GLU A 153 -5.90 1.73 -7.24
C GLU A 153 -5.86 3.26 -7.30
N PHE A 154 -6.84 3.92 -7.94
CA PHE A 154 -6.92 5.37 -7.94
C PHE A 154 -7.15 5.95 -6.55
N LEU A 155 -8.11 5.39 -5.79
CA LEU A 155 -8.40 5.82 -4.42
C LEU A 155 -7.18 5.62 -3.52
N ARG A 156 -6.45 4.52 -3.65
CA ARG A 156 -5.23 4.28 -2.88
C ARG A 156 -4.15 5.34 -3.14
N ILE A 157 -3.94 5.70 -4.40
CA ILE A 157 -2.89 6.65 -4.83
C ILE A 157 -3.23 8.09 -4.44
N LEU A 158 -4.51 8.46 -4.39
CA LEU A 158 -4.91 9.86 -4.23
C LEU A 158 -4.41 10.49 -2.91
N PRO A 159 -4.59 9.89 -1.71
CA PRO A 159 -4.04 10.43 -0.47
C PRO A 159 -2.52 10.56 -0.48
N GLU A 160 -1.81 9.56 -1.02
CA GLU A 160 -0.34 9.57 -1.13
C GLU A 160 0.12 10.77 -1.98
N GLU A 161 -0.54 11.01 -3.11
CA GLU A 161 -0.19 12.11 -4.01
C GLU A 161 -0.52 13.49 -3.46
N VAL A 162 -1.63 13.62 -2.71
CA VAL A 162 -2.03 14.87 -2.06
C VAL A 162 -1.08 15.22 -0.91
N THR A 163 -0.70 14.24 -0.10
CA THR A 163 0.02 14.48 1.16
C THR A 163 1.54 14.37 1.07
N GLU A 164 2.06 13.48 0.22
CA GLU A 164 3.51 13.26 0.04
C GLU A 164 4.07 13.89 -1.23
N GLY A 165 3.23 14.57 -2.01
CA GLY A 165 3.62 15.26 -3.24
C GLY A 165 4.61 16.40 -3.00
N ARG A 166 5.90 16.09 -2.86
CA ARG A 166 6.97 17.07 -2.52
C ARG A 166 7.22 18.17 -3.57
N LYS A 167 6.43 18.21 -4.64
CA LYS A 167 6.51 19.21 -5.72
C LYS A 167 5.11 19.47 -6.28
N ILE A 168 4.22 19.98 -5.45
CA ILE A 168 2.94 20.53 -5.92
C ILE A 168 3.13 22.04 -6.07
N ASN A 169 2.76 22.57 -7.23
CA ASN A 169 2.83 24.00 -7.52
C ASN A 169 1.51 24.68 -7.13
N LEU A 170 1.21 24.62 -5.84
CA LEU A 170 0.09 25.31 -5.21
C LEU A 170 0.64 26.07 -4.01
N SER A 171 -0.02 27.18 -3.65
CA SER A 171 0.24 27.80 -2.36
C SER A 171 -0.12 26.84 -1.22
N GLU A 172 0.44 27.05 -0.04
CA GLU A 172 0.10 26.23 1.14
C GLU A 172 -1.41 26.29 1.44
N ASP A 173 -2.02 27.48 1.33
CA ASP A 173 -3.45 27.68 1.53
C ASP A 173 -4.30 26.92 0.49
N ASP A 174 -3.92 26.98 -0.79
CA ASP A 174 -4.61 26.22 -1.84
C ASP A 174 -4.46 24.71 -1.63
N LEU A 175 -3.28 24.25 -1.21
CA LEU A 175 -3.03 22.83 -0.95
C LEU A 175 -3.85 22.33 0.25
N ILE A 176 -3.98 23.12 1.31
CA ILE A 176 -4.86 22.80 2.44
C ILE A 176 -6.31 22.68 1.96
N LEU A 177 -6.78 23.64 1.15
CA LEU A 177 -8.13 23.59 0.60
C LEU A 177 -8.35 22.37 -0.30
N ARG A 178 -7.35 22.01 -1.13
CA ARG A 178 -7.41 20.81 -1.98
C ARG A 178 -7.36 19.53 -1.18
N THR A 179 -6.58 19.46 -0.11
CA THR A 179 -6.54 18.30 0.80
C THR A 179 -7.92 18.07 1.38
N LYS A 180 -8.55 19.12 1.92
CA LYS A 180 -9.90 19.02 2.46
C LYS A 180 -10.91 18.55 1.40
N GLU A 181 -10.91 19.18 0.24
CA GLU A 181 -11.90 18.89 -0.81
C GLU A 181 -11.73 17.50 -1.43
N LEU A 182 -10.49 17.03 -1.61
CA LEU A 182 -10.21 15.74 -2.22
C LEU A 182 -10.29 14.59 -1.22
N LEU A 183 -9.89 14.82 0.02
CA LEU A 183 -9.76 13.77 1.03
C LEU A 183 -10.83 13.89 2.12
N GLU A 184 -10.76 14.91 2.98
CA GLU A 184 -11.63 15.04 4.16
C GLU A 184 -13.13 14.99 3.79
N ASP A 185 -13.55 15.80 2.82
CA ASP A 185 -14.95 15.91 2.38
C ASP A 185 -15.45 14.62 1.70
N ASN A 186 -14.54 13.77 1.21
CA ASN A 186 -14.86 12.51 0.54
C ASN A 186 -14.65 11.27 1.42
N ALA A 187 -14.07 11.40 2.61
CA ALA A 187 -13.65 10.28 3.45
C ALA A 187 -14.82 9.33 3.78
N GLU A 188 -15.99 9.88 4.10
CA GLU A 188 -17.20 9.09 4.39
C GLU A 188 -17.70 8.32 3.16
N GLN A 189 -17.71 8.96 2.00
CA GLN A 189 -18.12 8.31 0.74
C GLN A 189 -17.17 7.17 0.38
N VAL A 190 -15.85 7.38 0.53
CA VAL A 190 -14.84 6.35 0.27
C VAL A 190 -15.00 5.20 1.24
N MET A 191 -15.18 5.47 2.53
CA MET A 191 -15.42 4.42 3.54
C MET A 191 -16.65 3.56 3.17
N HIS A 192 -17.75 4.19 2.76
CA HIS A 192 -18.94 3.47 2.30
C HIS A 192 -18.66 2.60 1.06
N LEU A 193 -17.90 3.11 0.09
CA LEU A 193 -17.51 2.35 -1.10
C LEU A 193 -16.65 1.13 -0.73
N LEU A 194 -15.68 1.29 0.18
CA LEU A 194 -14.83 0.20 0.66
C LEU A 194 -15.64 -0.87 1.39
N ILE A 195 -16.61 -0.48 2.22
CA ILE A 195 -17.54 -1.41 2.87
C ILE A 195 -18.37 -2.16 1.84
N GLN A 196 -18.94 -1.46 0.86
CA GLN A 196 -19.74 -2.08 -0.20
C GLN A 196 -18.90 -3.05 -1.04
N TYR A 197 -17.67 -2.67 -1.41
CA TYR A 197 -16.76 -3.53 -2.15
C TYR A 197 -16.43 -4.80 -1.34
N ALA A 198 -16.07 -4.66 -0.07
CA ALA A 198 -15.79 -5.79 0.82
C ALA A 198 -17.00 -6.74 0.98
N GLN A 199 -18.21 -6.19 1.00
CA GLN A 199 -19.46 -6.96 1.17
C GLN A 199 -20.02 -7.53 -0.14
N SER A 200 -19.73 -6.93 -1.29
CA SER A 200 -20.24 -7.36 -2.61
C SER A 200 -19.91 -8.83 -2.93
N SER A 201 -18.81 -9.34 -2.37
CA SER A 201 -18.37 -10.73 -2.52
C SER A 201 -19.08 -11.72 -1.59
N ARG A 202 -19.77 -11.26 -0.52
CA ARG A 202 -20.53 -12.16 0.39
C ARG A 202 -21.65 -12.93 -0.32
N MET A 203 -22.18 -12.38 -1.42
CA MET A 203 -23.22 -13.04 -2.21
C MET A 203 -22.71 -14.32 -2.92
N TYR A 204 -21.42 -14.37 -3.27
CA TYR A 204 -20.81 -15.54 -3.91
C TYR A 204 -20.54 -16.68 -2.91
N THR A 205 -20.17 -16.35 -1.68
CA THR A 205 -19.98 -17.32 -0.60
C THR A 205 -21.31 -17.96 -0.17
N PHE A 206 -22.41 -17.20 -0.20
CA PHE A 206 -23.75 -17.72 0.08
C PHE A 206 -24.20 -18.76 -0.95
N LEU A 207 -23.93 -18.54 -2.25
CA LEU A 207 -24.19 -19.52 -3.31
C LEU A 207 -23.33 -20.79 -3.18
N LYS A 208 -22.10 -20.67 -2.67
CA LYS A 208 -21.20 -21.80 -2.37
C LYS A 208 -21.73 -22.66 -1.20
N ALA A 209 -22.43 -22.06 -0.24
CA ALA A 209 -23.03 -22.78 0.89
C ALA A 209 -24.26 -23.63 0.49
N PHE A 210 -24.98 -23.27 -0.57
CA PHE A 210 -26.17 -24.00 -1.04
C PHE A 210 -25.89 -25.12 -2.05
N THR A 211 -24.66 -25.25 -2.56
CA THR A 211 -24.29 -26.26 -3.56
C THR A 211 -23.35 -27.32 -2.98
N THR A 212 -23.81 -28.04 -1.95
CA THR A 212 -23.03 -29.08 -1.25
C THR A 212 -23.24 -30.50 -1.81
N HIS A 213 -23.75 -30.66 -3.03
CA HIS A 213 -23.92 -32.00 -3.64
C HIS A 213 -23.53 -31.98 -5.12
N SER A 214 -22.31 -32.46 -5.39
CA SER A 214 -21.67 -32.58 -6.72
C SER A 214 -21.19 -31.22 -7.25
N ILE A 215 -19.98 -31.01 -7.77
CA ILE A 215 -19.13 -31.84 -8.62
C ILE A 215 -17.67 -31.39 -8.43
N HIS A 216 -16.72 -32.31 -8.63
CA HIS A 216 -15.27 -32.16 -8.80
C HIS A 216 -14.74 -31.07 -9.78
N ILE A 217 -15.59 -30.15 -10.27
CA ILE A 217 -15.26 -29.09 -11.24
C ILE A 217 -14.78 -27.79 -10.55
N LEU A 218 -15.04 -27.59 -9.26
CA LEU A 218 -14.65 -26.36 -8.55
C LEU A 218 -13.15 -26.28 -8.16
N LYS A 219 -12.37 -27.35 -8.34
CA LYS A 219 -10.90 -27.31 -8.12
C LYS A 219 -10.14 -26.64 -9.28
N PHE A 220 -10.81 -26.32 -10.39
CA PHE A 220 -10.21 -25.70 -11.58
C PHE A 220 -10.65 -24.25 -11.81
N ILE A 221 -11.29 -23.60 -10.82
CA ILE A 221 -11.49 -22.15 -10.85
C ILE A 221 -10.30 -21.54 -10.11
N PRO A 222 -9.34 -20.88 -10.79
CA PRO A 222 -8.29 -20.15 -10.11
C PRO A 222 -8.96 -19.05 -9.29
N ILE A 223 -8.70 -19.05 -7.98
CA ILE A 223 -8.57 -17.87 -7.10
C ILE A 223 -9.35 -16.65 -7.61
N LEU A 224 -10.68 -16.70 -7.51
CA LEU A 224 -11.42 -15.47 -7.24
C LEU A 224 -11.20 -15.22 -5.76
N ALA A 225 -10.10 -14.52 -5.43
CA ALA A 225 -9.96 -13.91 -4.13
C ALA A 225 -11.29 -13.24 -3.81
N THR A 226 -11.90 -13.60 -2.70
CA THR A 226 -13.07 -12.86 -2.23
C THR A 226 -12.69 -11.39 -2.18
N ALA A 227 -13.57 -10.46 -2.55
CA ALA A 227 -13.23 -9.02 -2.51
C ALA A 227 -12.64 -8.60 -1.15
N SER A 228 -13.02 -9.30 -0.07
CA SER A 228 -12.49 -9.16 1.29
C SER A 228 -11.03 -9.60 1.50
N THR A 229 -10.46 -10.43 0.63
CA THR A 229 -9.04 -10.84 0.64
C THR A 229 -8.26 -10.21 -0.50
N ASN A 230 -8.80 -9.15 -1.13
CA ASN A 230 -8.06 -8.40 -2.14
C ASN A 230 -7.04 -7.48 -1.45
N PRO A 231 -5.72 -7.65 -1.66
CA PRO A 231 -4.72 -6.78 -1.05
C PRO A 231 -4.90 -5.31 -1.45
N ARG A 232 -5.44 -5.02 -2.65
CA ARG A 232 -5.72 -3.64 -3.09
C ARG A 232 -6.78 -2.95 -2.22
N LEU A 233 -7.75 -3.71 -1.69
CA LEU A 233 -8.74 -3.17 -0.77
C LEU A 233 -8.04 -2.74 0.53
N LEU A 234 -7.15 -3.57 1.07
CA LEU A 234 -6.43 -3.30 2.31
C LEU A 234 -5.44 -2.14 2.16
N ASP A 235 -4.70 -2.09 1.05
CA ASP A 235 -3.83 -0.97 0.71
C ASP A 235 -4.64 0.33 0.63
N CYS A 236 -5.81 0.29 -0.01
CA CYS A 236 -6.70 1.44 -0.11
C CYS A 236 -7.30 1.84 1.24
N ILE A 237 -7.68 0.89 2.10
CA ILE A 237 -8.13 1.24 3.45
C ILE A 237 -6.98 1.93 4.20
N THR A 238 -5.78 1.35 4.14
CA THR A 238 -4.57 1.86 4.81
C THR A 238 -4.25 3.29 4.39
N SER A 239 -4.26 3.59 3.08
CA SER A 239 -3.92 4.94 2.57
C SER A 239 -4.93 6.02 3.01
N TRP A 240 -6.17 5.62 3.34
CA TRP A 240 -7.22 6.52 3.82
C TRP A 240 -7.34 6.58 5.34
N MET A 241 -6.61 5.76 6.12
CA MET A 241 -6.66 5.80 7.60
C MET A 241 -6.21 7.15 8.17
N ARG A 242 -5.36 7.89 7.45
CA ARG A 242 -4.98 9.26 7.83
C ARG A 242 -6.18 10.22 7.86
N GLU A 243 -7.16 9.99 6.99
CA GLU A 243 -8.30 10.88 6.76
C GLU A 243 -9.59 10.33 7.40
N ILE A 244 -9.64 9.02 7.65
CA ILE A 244 -10.75 8.32 8.30
C ILE A 244 -10.35 8.00 9.75
N PRO A 245 -11.03 8.55 10.77
CA PRO A 245 -10.71 8.26 12.16
C PRO A 245 -10.73 6.75 12.47
N ALA A 246 -9.72 6.27 13.22
CA ALA A 246 -9.61 4.86 13.60
C ALA A 246 -10.87 4.30 14.27
N SER A 247 -11.60 5.12 15.05
CA SER A 247 -12.87 4.73 15.67
C SER A 247 -13.91 4.27 14.65
N LYS A 248 -14.04 4.97 13.52
CA LYS A 248 -14.98 4.62 12.46
C LYS A 248 -14.62 3.29 11.83
N ILE A 249 -13.33 3.04 11.59
CA ILE A 249 -12.87 1.76 11.02
C ILE A 249 -13.18 0.61 11.98
N VAL A 250 -12.87 0.78 13.27
CA VAL A 250 -13.09 -0.23 14.31
C VAL A 250 -14.58 -0.52 14.57
N GLU A 251 -15.44 0.48 14.49
CA GLU A 251 -16.90 0.31 14.59
C GLU A 251 -17.53 -0.31 13.32
N SER A 252 -16.78 -0.36 12.21
CA SER A 252 -17.27 -0.84 10.92
C SER A 252 -16.96 -2.31 10.66
N PRO A 253 -17.64 -2.94 9.69
CA PRO A 253 -17.30 -4.29 9.22
C PRO A 253 -15.90 -4.41 8.58
N LEU A 254 -15.20 -3.29 8.32
CA LEU A 254 -13.86 -3.31 7.73
C LEU A 254 -12.83 -3.92 8.68
N LEU A 255 -12.97 -3.73 10.00
CA LEU A 255 -12.06 -4.33 10.97
C LEU A 255 -12.05 -5.86 10.84
N ASP A 256 -13.23 -6.49 10.77
CA ASP A 256 -13.33 -7.94 10.60
C ASP A 256 -12.74 -8.41 9.27
N VAL A 257 -12.82 -7.58 8.22
CA VAL A 257 -12.23 -7.87 6.90
C VAL A 257 -10.69 -7.84 6.99
N ILE A 258 -10.14 -6.79 7.60
CA ILE A 258 -8.69 -6.63 7.81
C ILE A 258 -8.14 -7.79 8.64
N LEU A 259 -8.77 -8.09 9.79
CA LEU A 259 -8.31 -9.16 10.68
C LEU A 259 -8.41 -10.54 10.02
N LYS A 260 -9.46 -10.81 9.24
CA LYS A 260 -9.60 -12.07 8.51
C LYS A 260 -8.56 -12.21 7.38
N ALA A 261 -8.12 -11.11 6.79
CA ALA A 261 -7.08 -11.14 5.77
C ALA A 261 -5.70 -11.56 6.33
N LEU A 262 -5.50 -11.53 7.65
CA LEU A 262 -4.31 -12.12 8.30
C LEU A 262 -4.28 -13.66 8.24
N ASP A 263 -5.35 -14.31 7.77
CA ASP A 263 -5.41 -15.75 7.55
C ASP A 263 -5.19 -16.14 6.07
N ASP A 264 -4.91 -15.17 5.19
CA ASP A 264 -4.79 -15.39 3.74
C ASP A 264 -3.41 -14.93 3.24
N ASP A 265 -2.60 -15.86 2.71
CA ASP A 265 -1.21 -15.63 2.31
C ASP A 265 -1.03 -14.47 1.32
N VAL A 266 -2.02 -14.25 0.43
CA VAL A 266 -1.94 -13.21 -0.61
C VAL A 266 -2.17 -11.82 -0.02
N SER A 267 -3.03 -11.71 0.99
CA SER A 267 -3.40 -10.44 1.62
C SER A 267 -2.74 -10.19 2.97
N PHE A 268 -1.97 -11.15 3.48
CA PHE A 268 -1.33 -11.11 4.79
C PHE A 268 -0.50 -9.84 5.02
N GLU A 269 0.46 -9.51 4.14
CA GLU A 269 1.33 -8.34 4.34
C GLU A 269 0.54 -7.02 4.31
N ALA A 270 -0.44 -6.90 3.42
CA ALA A 270 -1.31 -5.73 3.34
C ALA A 270 -2.21 -5.59 4.59
N ALA A 271 -2.65 -6.73 5.15
CA ALA A 271 -3.39 -6.78 6.40
C ALA A 271 -2.51 -6.40 7.59
N VAL A 272 -1.27 -6.89 7.65
CA VAL A 272 -0.28 -6.51 8.68
C VAL A 272 -0.07 -5.00 8.67
N GLU A 273 0.15 -4.39 7.49
CA GLU A 273 0.32 -2.94 7.38
C GLU A 273 -0.92 -2.15 7.82
N SER A 274 -2.11 -2.62 7.44
CA SER A 274 -3.39 -2.02 7.86
C SER A 274 -3.53 -2.01 9.38
N VAL A 275 -3.24 -3.14 10.04
CA VAL A 275 -3.36 -3.27 11.49
C VAL A 275 -2.27 -2.45 12.22
N CYS A 276 -1.03 -2.48 11.73
CA CYS A 276 0.04 -1.64 12.29
C CYS A 276 -0.30 -0.15 12.19
N THR A 277 -0.91 0.29 11.08
CA THR A 277 -1.36 1.67 10.91
C THR A 277 -2.46 2.03 11.92
N LEU A 278 -3.44 1.14 12.13
CA LEU A 278 -4.44 1.33 13.20
C LEU A 278 -3.80 1.46 14.59
N TYR A 279 -2.76 0.67 14.89
CA TYR A 279 -2.07 0.80 16.17
C TYR A 279 -1.35 2.14 16.30
N ARG A 280 -0.67 2.60 15.25
CA ARG A 280 0.01 3.91 15.23
C ARG A 280 -0.96 5.07 15.46
N ASP A 281 -2.16 5.00 14.89
CA ASP A 281 -3.19 6.02 15.07
C ASP A 281 -3.71 6.09 16.52
N THR A 282 -3.49 5.02 17.31
CA THR A 282 -3.89 4.95 18.73
C THR A 282 -2.76 5.28 19.72
N ARG A 283 -1.65 5.89 19.25
CA ARG A 283 -0.50 6.30 20.09
C ARG A 283 -0.87 7.29 21.19
N GLU A 284 -1.83 8.18 20.92
CA GLU A 284 -2.43 9.03 21.95
C GLU A 284 -3.42 8.20 22.78
N VAL A 285 -2.86 7.46 23.74
CA VAL A 285 -3.56 6.41 24.48
C VAL A 285 -4.74 6.91 25.33
N ASP A 286 -4.68 8.16 25.79
CA ASP A 286 -5.72 8.74 26.64
C ASP A 286 -7.01 9.03 25.84
N ASP A 287 -6.87 9.49 24.58
CA ASP A 287 -8.00 9.75 23.68
C ASP A 287 -8.49 8.46 22.99
N SER A 288 -7.59 7.50 22.78
CA SER A 288 -7.83 6.28 22.01
C SER A 288 -8.24 5.07 22.85
N LEU A 289 -8.39 5.22 24.17
CA LEU A 289 -8.61 4.11 25.10
C LEU A 289 -9.79 3.17 24.70
N PRO A 290 -10.97 3.66 24.27
CA PRO A 290 -12.06 2.76 23.85
C PRO A 290 -11.71 1.92 22.62
N ILE A 291 -10.92 2.47 21.70
CA ILE A 291 -10.45 1.79 20.50
C ILE A 291 -9.46 0.69 20.92
N ILE A 292 -8.50 1.02 21.79
CA ILE A 292 -7.50 0.09 22.31
C ILE A 292 -8.17 -1.08 23.05
N GLN A 293 -9.21 -0.82 23.84
CA GLN A 293 -10.00 -1.86 24.53
C GLN A 293 -10.66 -2.85 23.56
N THR A 294 -10.98 -2.40 22.34
CA THR A 294 -11.54 -3.26 21.29
C THR A 294 -10.44 -4.03 20.55
N LEU A 295 -9.30 -3.39 20.28
CA LEU A 295 -8.18 -3.96 19.53
C LEU A 295 -7.34 -4.95 20.35
N TYR A 296 -7.12 -4.69 21.63
CA TYR A 296 -6.22 -5.49 22.47
C TYR A 296 -6.63 -6.97 22.56
N PRO A 297 -7.90 -7.35 22.83
CA PRO A 297 -8.30 -8.75 22.83
C PRO A 297 -8.12 -9.44 21.47
N ARG A 298 -8.27 -8.68 20.36
CA ARG A 298 -8.06 -9.19 19.01
C ARG A 298 -6.59 -9.47 18.75
N LEU A 299 -5.68 -8.57 19.14
CA LEU A 299 -4.24 -8.81 19.08
C LEU A 299 -3.85 -10.05 19.89
N MET A 300 -4.33 -10.15 21.13
CA MET A 300 -4.00 -11.29 22.00
C MET A 300 -4.52 -12.63 21.46
N SER A 301 -5.60 -12.63 20.68
CA SER A 301 -6.08 -13.83 19.99
C SER A 301 -5.12 -14.35 18.92
N LEU A 302 -4.20 -13.51 18.41
CA LEU A 302 -3.17 -13.88 17.45
C LEU A 302 -1.91 -14.46 18.10
N ARG A 303 -1.77 -14.39 19.43
CA ARG A 303 -0.58 -14.86 20.15
C ARG A 303 -0.22 -16.34 19.83
N PRO A 304 -1.17 -17.28 19.73
CA PRO A 304 -0.85 -18.67 19.35
C PRO A 304 -0.15 -18.80 18.00
N LYS A 305 -0.42 -17.87 17.06
CA LYS A 305 0.20 -17.88 15.74
C LYS A 305 1.72 -17.64 15.77
N ILE A 306 2.25 -17.02 16.84
CA ILE A 306 3.70 -16.85 17.01
C ILE A 306 4.39 -18.22 17.06
N ALA A 307 3.84 -19.14 17.84
CA ALA A 307 4.37 -20.50 17.96
C ALA A 307 4.13 -21.30 16.67
N GLU A 308 2.93 -21.20 16.11
CA GLU A 308 2.57 -21.87 14.86
C GLU A 308 3.49 -21.49 13.69
N ALA A 309 3.71 -20.20 13.45
CA ALA A 309 4.59 -19.73 12.38
C ALA A 309 6.06 -20.12 12.59
N ALA A 310 6.54 -20.07 13.84
CA ALA A 310 7.90 -20.50 14.17
C ALA A 310 8.11 -22.01 13.98
N GLU A 311 7.14 -22.83 14.39
CA GLU A 311 7.18 -24.30 14.23
C GLU A 311 7.00 -24.75 12.77
N ALA A 312 6.26 -23.97 11.99
CA ALA A 312 6.08 -24.18 10.56
C ALA A 312 7.27 -23.69 9.71
N GLU A 313 8.26 -23.03 10.33
CA GLU A 313 9.38 -22.37 9.64
C GLU A 313 8.91 -21.34 8.58
N ASP A 314 7.75 -20.72 8.81
CA ASP A 314 7.20 -19.67 7.94
C ASP A 314 7.73 -18.30 8.40
N MET A 315 8.88 -17.92 7.83
CA MET A 315 9.59 -16.70 8.20
C MET A 315 8.81 -15.42 7.85
N ASP A 316 8.05 -15.44 6.75
CA ASP A 316 7.26 -14.29 6.31
C ASP A 316 6.08 -14.06 7.28
N ALA A 317 5.34 -15.13 7.61
CA ALA A 317 4.26 -15.05 8.59
C ALA A 317 4.78 -14.69 9.98
N PHE A 318 5.88 -15.31 10.42
CA PHE A 318 6.49 -15.04 11.73
C PHE A 318 6.95 -13.59 11.86
N ARG A 319 7.58 -13.04 10.81
CA ARG A 319 7.98 -11.63 10.76
C ARG A 319 6.77 -10.70 10.81
N GLY A 320 5.72 -10.98 10.03
CA GLY A 320 4.50 -10.18 10.03
C GLY A 320 3.78 -10.18 11.39
N ILE A 321 3.63 -11.35 12.02
CA ILE A 321 3.04 -11.46 13.37
C ILE A 321 3.91 -10.73 14.41
N THR A 322 5.23 -10.89 14.34
CA THR A 322 6.16 -10.17 15.23
C THR A 322 6.00 -8.65 15.10
N ARG A 323 5.85 -8.15 13.87
CA ARG A 323 5.60 -6.72 13.58
C ARG A 323 4.31 -6.23 14.22
N LEU A 324 3.23 -7.01 14.20
CA LEU A 324 1.95 -6.65 14.85
C LEU A 324 2.13 -6.45 16.37
N PHE A 325 2.78 -7.41 17.04
CA PHE A 325 3.00 -7.34 18.48
C PHE A 325 3.99 -6.22 18.86
N ALA A 326 5.05 -6.03 18.07
CA ALA A 326 6.02 -4.96 18.29
C ALA A 326 5.36 -3.58 18.15
N GLU A 327 4.65 -3.30 17.05
CA GLU A 327 4.01 -2.00 16.81
C GLU A 327 2.92 -1.69 17.85
N ALA A 328 2.14 -2.69 18.27
CA ALA A 328 1.19 -2.53 19.37
C ALA A 328 1.89 -2.21 20.70
N GLY A 329 2.99 -2.92 20.99
CA GLY A 329 3.83 -2.67 22.16
C GLY A 329 4.38 -1.25 22.18
N GLU A 330 4.90 -0.78 21.04
CA GLU A 330 5.42 0.58 20.86
C GLU A 330 4.31 1.62 21.02
N SER A 331 3.19 1.42 20.33
CA SER A 331 2.10 2.41 20.31
C SER A 331 1.41 2.55 21.67
N TRP A 332 1.37 1.48 22.47
CA TRP A 332 0.71 1.48 23.78
C TRP A 332 1.68 1.47 24.96
N VAL A 333 2.98 1.73 24.74
CA VAL A 333 4.04 1.61 25.76
C VAL A 333 3.73 2.40 27.05
N VAL A 334 3.06 3.55 26.92
CA VAL A 334 2.63 4.37 28.06
C VAL A 334 1.58 3.64 28.90
N LEU A 335 0.60 2.97 28.28
CA LEU A 335 -0.39 2.15 28.99
C LEU A 335 0.25 0.91 29.61
N ILE A 336 1.19 0.28 28.91
CA ILE A 336 1.95 -0.88 29.41
C ILE A 336 2.69 -0.53 30.72
N ALA A 337 3.21 0.69 30.82
CA ALA A 337 3.85 1.20 32.04
C ALA A 337 2.85 1.65 33.12
N ARG A 338 1.69 2.21 32.73
CA ARG A 338 0.64 2.65 33.68
C ARG A 338 -0.15 1.49 34.28
N LEU A 339 -0.40 0.43 33.51
CA LEU A 339 -1.27 -0.71 33.84
C LEU A 339 -0.52 -2.05 33.62
N PRO A 340 0.52 -2.34 34.42
CA PRO A 340 1.40 -3.46 34.15
C PRO A 340 0.74 -4.84 34.30
N SER A 341 -0.31 -4.96 35.12
CA SER A 341 -1.05 -6.22 35.28
C SER A 341 -1.89 -6.57 34.04
N ASP A 342 -2.50 -5.56 33.42
CA ASP A 342 -3.44 -5.77 32.31
C ASP A 342 -2.70 -6.03 30.99
N PHE A 343 -1.57 -5.34 30.80
CA PHE A 343 -0.76 -5.42 29.58
C PHE A 343 0.40 -6.40 29.64
N ARG A 344 0.58 -7.12 30.75
CA ARG A 344 1.65 -8.12 30.88
C ARG A 344 1.64 -9.14 29.74
N GLY A 345 0.45 -9.58 29.34
CA GLY A 345 0.29 -10.56 28.26
C GLY A 345 0.91 -10.12 26.94
N LEU A 346 0.85 -8.81 26.62
CA LEU A 346 1.46 -8.24 25.43
C LEU A 346 2.99 -8.21 25.53
N VAL A 347 3.54 -7.77 26.67
CA VAL A 347 4.99 -7.77 26.88
C VAL A 347 5.58 -9.19 26.80
N GLU A 348 4.87 -10.16 27.37
CA GLU A 348 5.23 -11.57 27.26
C GLU A 348 5.14 -12.10 25.83
N ALA A 349 4.15 -11.67 25.04
CA ALA A 349 4.05 -12.02 23.63
C ALA A 349 5.21 -11.44 22.80
N VAL A 350 5.64 -10.20 23.06
CA VAL A 350 6.82 -9.62 22.38
C VAL A 350 8.10 -10.36 22.78
N LEU A 351 8.25 -10.74 24.05
CA LEU A 351 9.36 -11.60 24.50
C LEU A 351 9.31 -12.97 23.81
N GLU A 352 8.10 -13.50 23.62
CA GLU A 352 7.86 -14.77 22.96
C GLU A 352 8.34 -14.77 21.50
N CYS A 353 8.08 -13.68 20.77
CA CYS A 353 8.64 -13.46 19.43
C CYS A 353 10.17 -13.46 19.45
N CYS A 354 10.79 -12.77 20.42
CA CYS A 354 12.26 -12.74 20.53
C CYS A 354 12.85 -14.13 20.79
N ALA A 355 12.18 -14.93 21.63
CA ALA A 355 12.67 -16.25 22.06
C ALA A 355 12.56 -17.32 20.96
N ARG A 356 11.60 -17.17 20.05
CA ARG A 356 11.36 -18.11 18.94
C ARG A 356 12.04 -17.73 17.63
N ASP A 357 12.59 -16.51 17.52
CA ASP A 357 13.29 -16.05 16.33
C ASP A 357 14.71 -16.65 16.21
N TRP A 358 14.80 -17.89 15.75
CA TRP A 358 16.07 -18.62 15.66
C TRP A 358 16.99 -18.09 14.54
N GLU A 359 16.43 -17.56 13.44
CA GLU A 359 17.22 -16.97 12.34
C GLU A 359 17.72 -15.55 12.66
N ARG A 360 17.08 -14.87 13.62
CA ARG A 360 17.35 -13.47 14.03
C ARG A 360 16.90 -12.44 12.99
N ASP A 361 15.87 -12.77 12.23
CA ASP A 361 15.36 -11.95 11.13
C ASP A 361 14.22 -11.01 11.56
N ALA A 362 13.57 -11.29 12.69
CA ALA A 362 12.41 -10.55 13.19
C ALA A 362 12.69 -9.82 14.52
N VAL A 363 13.69 -10.26 15.30
CA VAL A 363 13.97 -9.78 16.66
C VAL A 363 14.28 -8.28 16.68
N SER A 364 14.91 -7.75 15.62
CA SER A 364 15.21 -6.33 15.50
C SER A 364 13.95 -5.45 15.46
N LEU A 365 12.81 -5.99 15.05
CA LEU A 365 11.53 -5.28 15.04
C LEU A 365 11.06 -4.94 16.46
N THR A 366 11.51 -5.69 17.47
CA THR A 366 11.09 -5.49 18.87
C THR A 366 11.96 -4.49 19.63
N PHE A 367 13.10 -4.06 19.08
CA PHE A 367 14.09 -3.27 19.81
C PHE A 367 13.58 -1.89 20.23
N VAL A 368 12.79 -1.23 19.38
CA VAL A 368 12.23 0.08 19.69
C VAL A 368 11.27 -0.05 20.87
N PHE A 369 10.37 -1.05 20.86
CA PHE A 369 9.52 -1.36 22.01
C PHE A 369 10.31 -1.52 23.31
N TRP A 370 11.34 -2.39 23.32
CA TRP A 370 12.11 -2.66 24.53
C TRP A 370 12.85 -1.43 25.03
N TYR A 371 13.39 -0.64 24.11
CA TYR A 371 14.04 0.63 24.42
C TYR A 371 13.06 1.59 25.09
N GLU A 372 11.89 1.83 24.49
CA GLU A 372 10.87 2.74 25.00
C GLU A 372 10.33 2.27 26.37
N LEU A 373 9.97 0.99 26.50
CA LEU A 373 9.48 0.43 27.77
C LEU A 373 10.52 0.61 28.88
N LYS A 374 11.80 0.38 28.58
CA LYS A 374 12.90 0.61 29.52
C LYS A 374 12.97 2.07 29.95
N GLN A 375 12.78 3.05 29.06
CA GLN A 375 12.75 4.46 29.44
C GLN A 375 11.65 4.73 30.48
N TYR A 376 10.44 4.20 30.27
CA TYR A 376 9.33 4.40 31.20
C TYR A 376 9.55 3.70 32.55
N VAL A 377 9.90 2.42 32.59
CA VAL A 377 10.02 1.69 33.88
C VAL A 377 11.15 2.22 34.77
N THR A 378 12.14 2.94 34.21
CA THR A 378 13.19 3.59 35.01
C THR A 378 12.69 4.81 35.78
N LEU A 379 11.56 5.40 35.38
CA LEU A 379 10.94 6.51 36.11
C LEU A 379 10.32 6.01 37.43
N GLU A 380 10.45 6.79 38.50
CA GLU A 380 9.93 6.42 39.83
C GLU A 380 8.40 6.25 39.84
N ARG A 381 7.68 7.06 39.06
CA ARG A 381 6.22 6.99 38.94
C ARG A 381 5.70 5.65 38.40
N TYR A 382 6.57 4.82 37.82
CA TYR A 382 6.26 3.50 37.27
C TYR A 382 7.03 2.38 37.99
N ALA A 383 7.31 2.55 39.29
CA ALA A 383 8.02 1.55 40.09
C ALA A 383 7.30 0.18 40.10
N ASP A 384 5.96 0.16 40.14
CA ASP A 384 5.18 -1.09 40.09
C ASP A 384 5.41 -1.85 38.78
N ALA A 385 5.45 -1.15 37.64
CA ALA A 385 5.76 -1.74 36.35
C ALA A 385 7.20 -2.29 36.31
N ARG A 386 8.16 -1.58 36.91
CA ARG A 386 9.55 -2.05 37.03
C ARG A 386 9.65 -3.37 37.77
N VAL A 387 8.94 -3.50 38.89
CA VAL A 387 8.90 -4.76 39.66
C VAL A 387 8.20 -5.85 38.86
N SER A 388 7.06 -5.54 38.24
CA SER A 388 6.31 -6.51 37.44
C SER A 388 7.14 -7.07 36.29
N TYR A 389 7.83 -6.23 35.52
CA TYR A 389 8.56 -6.66 34.32
C TYR A 389 10.00 -7.12 34.58
N SER A 390 10.48 -7.12 35.83
CA SER A 390 11.87 -7.49 36.15
C SER A 390 12.23 -8.90 35.66
N ASP A 391 11.32 -9.87 35.79
CA ASP A 391 11.56 -11.24 35.31
C ASP A 391 11.54 -11.34 33.78
N VAL A 392 10.70 -10.54 33.12
CA VAL A 392 10.61 -10.45 31.66
C VAL A 392 11.90 -9.88 31.08
N PHE A 393 12.43 -8.79 31.64
CA PHE A 393 13.72 -8.22 31.22
C PHE A 393 14.88 -9.18 31.47
N SER A 394 14.87 -9.96 32.56
CA SER A 394 15.88 -10.99 32.80
C SER A 394 15.88 -12.05 31.68
N LYS A 395 14.69 -12.59 31.36
CA LYS A 395 14.54 -13.57 30.27
C LYS A 395 14.94 -12.99 28.92
N LEU A 396 14.63 -11.72 28.67
CA LEU A 396 15.03 -11.03 27.44
C LEU A 396 16.56 -11.01 27.30
N VAL A 397 17.29 -10.70 28.38
CA VAL A 397 18.75 -10.73 28.37
C VAL A 397 19.26 -12.13 28.05
N ASP A 398 18.70 -13.17 28.66
CA ASP A 398 19.09 -14.56 28.38
C ASP A 398 18.89 -14.94 26.90
N VAL A 399 17.76 -14.52 26.31
CA VAL A 399 17.46 -14.70 24.89
C VAL A 399 18.46 -13.95 24.01
N MET A 400 18.75 -12.69 24.32
CA MET A 400 19.69 -11.86 23.54
C MET A 400 21.12 -12.40 23.61
N VAL A 401 21.55 -12.90 24.78
CA VAL A 401 22.87 -13.54 24.94
C VAL A 401 22.98 -14.76 24.03
N LYS A 402 21.94 -15.61 23.98
CA LYS A 402 21.90 -16.77 23.09
C LYS A 402 22.00 -16.37 21.61
N HIS A 403 21.31 -15.29 21.20
CA HIS A 403 21.34 -14.78 19.83
C HIS A 403 22.71 -14.23 19.39
N LEU A 404 23.53 -13.81 20.35
CA LEU A 404 24.90 -13.33 20.13
C LEU A 404 25.95 -14.46 20.09
N GLU A 405 25.57 -15.70 20.38
CA GLU A 405 26.48 -16.83 20.25
C GLU A 405 26.85 -17.06 18.78
N TYR A 406 28.15 -17.18 18.49
CA TYR A 406 28.61 -17.57 17.16
C TYR A 406 28.21 -19.02 16.88
N PRO A 407 27.78 -19.35 15.64
CA PRO A 407 27.48 -20.72 15.26
C PRO A 407 28.72 -21.59 15.50
N ARG A 408 28.51 -22.77 16.08
CA ARG A 408 29.63 -23.66 16.43
C ARG A 408 30.23 -24.20 15.12
N PRO A 409 31.56 -24.40 15.04
CA PRO A 409 32.22 -24.87 13.81
C PRO A 409 31.67 -26.18 13.21
N GLU A 410 30.97 -27.00 14.01
CA GLU A 410 30.36 -28.27 13.58
C GLU A 410 29.06 -28.10 12.78
N GLU A 411 28.43 -26.93 12.82
CA GLU A 411 27.22 -26.59 12.03
C GLU A 411 27.57 -25.95 10.68
N VAL A 412 28.84 -25.58 10.47
CA VAL A 412 29.37 -25.04 9.20
C VAL A 412 29.96 -26.18 8.37
N VAL A 413 29.15 -27.19 8.03
CA VAL A 413 29.52 -28.12 6.96
C VAL A 413 29.04 -27.50 5.64
N PRO A 414 29.92 -27.20 4.67
CA PRO A 414 29.50 -26.67 3.39
C PRO A 414 28.67 -27.75 2.68
N SER A 415 27.38 -27.47 2.46
CA SER A 415 26.52 -28.27 1.59
C SER A 415 27.17 -28.34 0.21
N SER A 416 27.62 -29.55 -0.15
CA SER A 416 28.19 -29.88 -1.46
C SER A 416 27.11 -29.94 -2.53
#